data_AF-A0A524DKK5-F1
#
_entry.id   AF-A0A524DKK5-F1
#
_cell.length_a   1.000
_cell.length_b   1.000
_cell.length_c   1.000
_cell.angle_alpha   90.00
_cell.angle_beta   90.00
_cell.angle_gamma   90.00
#
_symmetry.space_group_name_H-M   'P 1'
#
loop_
_entity.id
_entity.type
_entity.pdbx_description
1 polymer ?
#
loop_
_entity_poly.entity_id
_entity_poly.type
_entity_poly.pdbx_seq_one_letter_code
_entity_poly.pdbx_strand_id
1 'polypeptide(L)'
;MSKILEELEELFKSETIKPSFEIVHVILAIFIFGENRDGIGRYRLEKELLIGSGTSKSLIKRLNKNINFISVLDENIRKGHVLTKEGLIFLEKIKQKIPFIKEGDLSILQETIIDMENNKVCFCQVKNYGDKLTNGIEQRDAAIKVGGLGATCLVYDGKQLVFPSGYDVNTERADSIVNEKVYKYFKGEINKLDSKLEPNDVVIIGLGANFKKARLAAVNAALTLF
;
A
#
# COMPACT_ATOMS: atom_id res chain seq x y z
N MET A 1 -4.78 -7.84 -15.02
CA MET A 1 -4.70 -7.95 -13.55
C MET A 1 -3.51 -8.85 -13.27
N SER A 2 -2.56 -8.42 -12.42
CA SER A 2 -1.40 -9.26 -12.09
C SER A 2 -1.85 -10.62 -11.54
N LYS A 3 -1.14 -11.69 -11.93
CA LYS A 3 -1.36 -13.08 -11.49
C LYS A 3 -1.45 -13.23 -9.96
N ILE A 4 -0.84 -12.29 -9.20
CA ILE A 4 -0.91 -12.29 -7.74
C ILE A 4 -2.29 -11.89 -7.20
N LEU A 5 -3.01 -10.98 -7.87
CA LEU A 5 -4.33 -10.51 -7.41
C LEU A 5 -5.45 -11.48 -7.78
N GLU A 6 -5.23 -12.35 -8.76
CA GLU A 6 -6.16 -13.43 -9.15
C GLU A 6 -6.44 -14.39 -7.97
N GLU A 7 -5.44 -14.65 -7.11
CA GLU A 7 -5.60 -15.45 -5.88
C GLU A 7 -6.65 -14.88 -4.90
N LEU A 8 -7.01 -13.60 -5.05
CA LEU A 8 -7.95 -12.90 -4.19
C LEU A 8 -9.35 -12.76 -4.79
N GLU A 9 -9.57 -13.16 -6.05
CA GLU A 9 -10.88 -13.03 -6.73
C GLU A 9 -12.02 -13.72 -5.98
N GLU A 10 -11.73 -14.88 -5.37
CA GLU A 10 -12.69 -15.65 -4.58
C GLU A 10 -13.26 -14.87 -3.39
N LEU A 11 -12.50 -13.89 -2.86
CA LEU A 11 -13.00 -13.02 -1.79
C LEU A 11 -14.13 -12.11 -2.25
N PHE A 12 -14.18 -11.77 -3.54
CA PHE A 12 -15.14 -10.80 -4.10
C PHE A 12 -16.37 -11.46 -4.73
N LYS A 13 -16.33 -12.78 -4.94
CA LYS A 13 -17.50 -13.53 -5.42
C LYS A 13 -18.64 -13.48 -4.41
N SER A 14 -19.83 -13.16 -4.91
CA SER A 14 -21.07 -13.11 -4.15
C SER A 14 -22.27 -13.24 -5.09
N GLU A 15 -23.20 -14.13 -4.76
CA GLU A 15 -24.46 -14.31 -5.52
C GLU A 15 -25.47 -13.19 -5.26
N THR A 16 -25.32 -12.45 -4.15
CA THR A 16 -26.30 -11.45 -3.70
C THR A 16 -25.69 -10.05 -3.67
N ILE A 17 -24.91 -9.74 -2.64
CA ILE A 17 -24.35 -8.40 -2.40
C ILE A 17 -22.83 -8.48 -2.48
N LYS A 18 -22.24 -7.64 -3.34
CA LYS A 18 -20.78 -7.52 -3.43
C LYS A 18 -20.20 -7.09 -2.07
N PRO A 19 -19.03 -7.62 -1.68
CA PRO A 19 -18.38 -7.19 -0.45
C PRO A 19 -18.15 -5.68 -0.43
N SER A 20 -18.33 -5.07 0.74
CA SER A 20 -18.16 -3.63 0.98
C SER A 20 -16.72 -3.22 1.28
N PHE A 21 -15.76 -4.11 1.04
CA PHE A 21 -14.33 -3.83 1.13
C PHE A 21 -13.72 -3.92 -0.28
N GLU A 22 -12.49 -3.43 -0.37
CA GLU A 22 -11.71 -3.30 -1.59
C GLU A 22 -10.42 -4.11 -1.46
N ILE A 23 -9.72 -4.34 -2.57
CA ILE A 23 -8.46 -5.10 -2.60
C ILE A 23 -7.40 -4.54 -1.65
N VAL A 24 -7.32 -3.21 -1.48
CA VAL A 24 -6.40 -2.57 -0.52
C VAL A 24 -6.66 -3.02 0.93
N HIS A 25 -7.91 -3.25 1.31
CA HIS A 25 -8.25 -3.69 2.66
C HIS A 25 -7.79 -5.13 2.90
N VAL A 26 -7.87 -5.98 1.87
CA VAL A 26 -7.38 -7.36 1.91
C VAL A 26 -5.85 -7.37 2.07
N ILE A 27 -5.15 -6.62 1.21
CA ILE A 27 -3.67 -6.56 1.24
C ILE A 27 -3.19 -6.01 2.58
N LEU A 28 -3.72 -4.88 3.04
CA LEU A 28 -3.34 -4.31 4.33
C LEU A 28 -3.66 -5.24 5.50
N ALA A 29 -4.77 -5.98 5.47
CA ALA A 29 -5.07 -6.97 6.50
C ALA A 29 -3.96 -8.02 6.59
N ILE A 30 -3.50 -8.54 5.45
CA ILE A 30 -2.44 -9.55 5.39
C ILE A 30 -1.11 -9.00 5.93
N PHE A 31 -0.73 -7.76 5.58
CA PHE A 31 0.42 -7.08 6.20
C PHE A 31 0.27 -6.96 7.72
N ILE A 32 -0.87 -6.49 8.20
CA ILE A 32 -1.15 -6.31 9.63
C ILE A 32 -1.07 -7.64 10.38
N PHE A 33 -1.65 -8.72 9.86
CA PHE A 33 -1.54 -10.04 10.48
C PHE A 33 -0.09 -10.54 10.47
N GLY A 34 0.67 -10.30 9.41
CA GLY A 34 2.09 -10.66 9.32
C GLY A 34 2.98 -9.95 10.34
N GLU A 35 2.67 -8.69 10.66
CA GLU A 35 3.35 -7.89 11.67
C GLU A 35 2.93 -8.25 13.11
N ASN A 36 1.78 -8.90 13.30
CA ASN A 36 1.20 -9.20 14.60
C ASN A 36 0.96 -10.71 14.77
N ARG A 37 2.07 -11.45 14.92
CA ARG A 37 2.06 -12.93 15.04
C ARG A 37 1.32 -13.45 16.27
N ASP A 38 1.10 -12.61 17.29
CA ASP A 38 0.32 -12.94 18.48
C ASP A 38 -1.20 -12.80 18.29
N GLY A 39 -1.64 -12.37 17.11
CA GLY A 39 -3.04 -12.30 16.72
C GLY A 39 -3.63 -10.89 16.70
N ILE A 40 -4.58 -10.70 15.78
CA ILE A 40 -5.35 -9.46 15.64
C ILE A 40 -6.85 -9.77 15.76
N GLY A 41 -7.52 -9.05 16.65
CA GLY A 41 -8.97 -9.07 16.81
C GLY A 41 -9.69 -8.20 15.78
N ARG A 42 -10.96 -8.54 15.50
CA ARG A 42 -11.83 -7.83 14.54
C ARG A 42 -11.91 -6.32 14.77
N TYR A 43 -12.04 -5.88 16.02
CA TYR A 43 -12.16 -4.45 16.37
C TYR A 43 -10.87 -3.66 16.11
N ARG A 44 -9.70 -4.30 16.31
CA ARG A 44 -8.42 -3.67 15.97
C ARG A 44 -8.29 -3.59 14.45
N LEU A 45 -8.63 -4.65 13.73
CA LEU A 45 -8.60 -4.67 12.26
C LEU A 45 -9.53 -3.60 11.65
N GLU A 46 -10.74 -3.46 12.19
CA GLU A 46 -11.72 -2.43 11.81
C GLU A 46 -11.11 -1.03 11.88
N LYS A 47 -10.50 -0.69 13.02
CA LYS A 47 -9.84 0.60 13.25
C LYS A 47 -8.64 0.80 12.34
N GLU A 48 -7.83 -0.23 12.12
CA GLU A 48 -6.63 -0.15 11.27
C GLU A 48 -6.95 0.04 9.79
N LEU A 49 -8.05 -0.54 9.32
CA LEU A 49 -8.48 -0.49 7.92
C LEU A 49 -9.51 0.61 7.62
N LEU A 50 -10.00 1.33 8.63
CA LEU A 50 -11.04 2.37 8.48
C LEU A 50 -12.33 1.86 7.81
N ILE A 51 -12.72 0.61 8.10
CA ILE A 51 -13.93 -0.01 7.57
C ILE A 51 -14.97 -0.19 8.68
N GLY A 52 -16.24 -0.41 8.32
CA GLY A 52 -17.30 -0.68 9.30
C GLY A 52 -17.21 -2.08 9.92
N SER A 53 -17.81 -2.26 11.10
CA SER A 53 -17.83 -3.52 11.84
C SER A 53 -18.37 -4.72 11.05
N GLY A 54 -19.45 -4.53 10.28
CA GLY A 54 -19.99 -5.53 9.37
C GLY A 54 -19.01 -5.91 8.25
N THR A 55 -18.36 -4.91 7.65
CA THR A 55 -17.31 -5.09 6.63
C THR A 55 -16.11 -5.86 7.19
N SER A 56 -15.63 -5.51 8.38
CA SER A 56 -14.52 -6.20 9.07
C SER A 56 -14.87 -7.66 9.38
N LYS A 57 -16.10 -7.93 9.86
CA LYS A 57 -16.60 -9.30 10.08
C LYS A 57 -16.61 -10.10 8.77
N SER A 58 -17.10 -9.50 7.70
CA SER A 58 -17.16 -10.14 6.37
C SER A 58 -15.76 -10.44 5.83
N LEU A 59 -14.82 -9.48 5.94
CA LEU A 59 -13.44 -9.64 5.50
C LEU A 59 -12.75 -10.80 6.23
N ILE A 60 -12.81 -10.84 7.57
CA ILE A 60 -12.24 -11.93 8.36
C ILE A 60 -12.86 -13.28 7.97
N LYS A 61 -14.19 -13.33 7.86
CA LYS A 61 -14.88 -14.58 7.48
C LYS A 61 -14.37 -15.08 6.13
N ARG A 62 -14.24 -14.22 5.13
CA ARG A 62 -13.79 -14.61 3.79
C ARG A 62 -12.31 -14.99 3.76
N LEU A 63 -11.44 -14.24 4.43
CA LEU A 63 -10.02 -14.60 4.58
C LEU A 63 -9.84 -15.97 5.25
N ASN A 64 -10.66 -16.29 6.25
CA ASN A 64 -10.59 -17.57 6.96
C ASN A 64 -11.25 -18.73 6.19
N LYS A 65 -12.46 -18.54 5.67
CA LYS A 65 -13.29 -19.63 5.15
C LYS A 65 -13.20 -19.81 3.64
N ASN A 66 -12.95 -18.76 2.87
CA ASN A 66 -12.93 -18.85 1.41
C ASN A 66 -11.53 -19.20 0.88
N ILE A 67 -10.49 -18.60 1.47
CA ILE A 67 -9.10 -18.75 0.97
C ILE A 67 -8.11 -19.28 2.00
N ASN A 68 -8.54 -19.53 3.25
CA ASN A 68 -7.71 -20.08 4.33
C ASN A 68 -6.40 -19.30 4.58
N PHE A 69 -6.40 -17.98 4.48
CA PHE A 69 -5.21 -17.16 4.73
C PHE A 69 -5.03 -16.79 6.20
N ILE A 70 -6.10 -16.88 7.00
CA ILE A 70 -6.04 -16.63 8.44
C ILE A 70 -6.73 -17.74 9.22
N SER A 71 -6.27 -17.99 10.43
CA SER A 71 -6.89 -18.90 11.40
C SER A 71 -6.93 -18.26 12.79
N VAL A 72 -7.75 -18.83 13.69
CA VAL A 72 -7.70 -18.48 15.11
C VAL A 72 -6.52 -19.21 15.74
N LEU A 73 -5.73 -18.52 16.58
CA LEU A 73 -4.57 -19.12 17.27
C LEU A 73 -4.97 -20.26 18.21
N ASP A 74 -5.99 -20.00 19.04
CA ASP A 74 -6.56 -20.94 19.99
C ASP A 74 -8.01 -20.48 20.24
N GLU A 75 -8.97 -21.39 20.08
CA GLU A 75 -10.39 -21.08 20.27
C GLU A 75 -10.72 -20.68 21.72
N ASN A 76 -9.87 -21.08 22.67
CA ASN A 76 -10.00 -20.75 24.09
C ASN A 76 -9.31 -19.42 24.46
N ILE A 77 -8.47 -18.87 23.57
CA ILE A 77 -7.72 -17.63 23.82
C ILE A 77 -8.24 -16.53 22.89
N ARG A 78 -8.75 -15.44 23.46
CA ARG A 78 -9.26 -14.27 22.73
C ARG A 78 -8.15 -13.41 22.08
N LYS A 79 -7.13 -14.02 21.49
CA LYS A 79 -6.02 -13.35 20.79
C LYS A 79 -6.35 -12.95 19.34
N GLY A 80 -7.45 -13.46 18.79
CA GLY A 80 -7.90 -13.13 17.44
C GLY A 80 -7.30 -14.05 16.39
N HIS A 81 -7.00 -13.52 15.20
CA HIS A 81 -6.57 -14.30 14.04
C HIS A 81 -5.11 -14.03 13.69
N VAL A 82 -4.45 -15.03 13.12
CA VAL A 82 -3.08 -14.98 12.58
C VAL A 82 -3.06 -15.50 11.16
N LEU A 83 -1.98 -15.21 10.42
CA LEU A 83 -1.76 -15.83 9.11
C LEU A 83 -1.56 -17.34 9.25
N THR A 84 -2.18 -18.09 8.35
CA THR A 84 -1.85 -19.50 8.10
C THR A 84 -0.56 -19.62 7.29
N LYS A 85 -0.14 -20.84 6.98
CA LYS A 85 0.97 -21.08 6.05
C LYS A 85 0.69 -20.49 4.67
N GLU A 86 -0.53 -20.64 4.17
CA GLU A 86 -0.98 -20.11 2.88
C GLU A 86 -0.97 -18.58 2.89
N GLY A 87 -1.47 -17.96 3.96
CA GLY A 87 -1.43 -16.52 4.14
C GLY A 87 -0.01 -15.95 4.23
N LEU A 88 0.91 -16.67 4.88
CA LEU A 88 2.33 -16.29 4.91
C LEU A 88 2.98 -16.39 3.53
N ILE A 89 2.72 -17.46 2.78
CA ILE A 89 3.22 -17.61 1.40
C ILE A 89 2.73 -16.44 0.53
N PHE A 90 1.45 -16.09 0.63
CA PHE A 90 0.91 -14.93 -0.07
C PHE A 90 1.55 -13.62 0.37
N LEU A 91 1.75 -13.42 1.68
CA LEU A 91 2.45 -12.25 2.22
C LEU A 91 3.86 -12.11 1.61
N GLU A 92 4.60 -13.21 1.50
CA GLU A 92 5.94 -13.16 0.90
C GLU A 92 5.88 -12.84 -0.60
N LYS A 93 4.90 -13.36 -1.34
CA LYS A 93 4.69 -12.98 -2.76
C LYS A 93 4.40 -11.48 -2.90
N ILE A 94 3.53 -10.92 -2.05
CA ILE A 94 3.22 -9.49 -2.15
C ILE A 94 4.40 -8.63 -1.68
N LYS A 95 5.18 -9.09 -0.69
CA LYS A 95 6.42 -8.41 -0.26
C LYS A 95 7.52 -8.38 -1.32
N GLN A 96 7.57 -9.35 -2.23
CA GLN A 96 8.45 -9.26 -3.40
C GLN A 96 8.08 -8.07 -4.32
N LYS A 97 6.84 -7.58 -4.23
CA LYS A 97 6.33 -6.45 -5.03
C LYS A 97 6.29 -5.16 -4.23
N ILE A 98 5.82 -5.22 -2.99
CA ILE A 98 5.73 -4.11 -2.04
C ILE A 98 6.44 -4.55 -0.74
N PRO A 99 7.77 -4.36 -0.62
CA PRO A 99 8.54 -4.93 0.49
C PRO A 99 8.12 -4.41 1.86
N PHE A 100 7.70 -3.15 1.94
CA PHE A 100 7.34 -2.48 3.17
C PHE A 100 6.31 -1.36 2.92
N ILE A 101 5.68 -0.93 4.01
CA ILE A 101 4.78 0.22 4.06
C ILE A 101 5.18 1.02 5.30
N LYS A 102 5.53 2.31 5.15
CA LYS A 102 6.15 3.09 6.24
C LYS A 102 5.56 4.50 6.34
N GLU A 103 5.50 5.04 7.56
CA GLU A 103 5.18 6.46 7.77
C GLU A 103 6.31 7.33 7.23
N GLY A 104 5.94 8.37 6.48
CA GLY A 104 6.89 9.32 5.90
C GLY A 104 7.14 10.51 6.82
N ASP A 105 8.32 11.13 6.69
CA ASP A 105 8.65 12.38 7.37
C ASP A 105 8.13 13.57 6.56
N LEU A 106 7.05 14.17 7.05
CA LEU A 106 6.41 15.32 6.43
C LEU A 106 7.38 16.50 6.23
N SER A 107 8.29 16.74 7.17
CA SER A 107 9.21 17.89 7.15
C SER A 107 10.23 17.82 6.00
N ILE A 108 10.47 16.62 5.48
CA ILE A 108 11.36 16.37 4.36
C ILE A 108 10.60 16.44 3.04
N LEU A 109 9.34 16.01 3.03
CA LEU A 109 8.53 15.84 1.82
C LEU A 109 7.70 17.08 1.43
N GLN A 110 7.76 18.16 2.21
CA GLN A 110 7.02 19.41 1.98
C GLN A 110 7.21 20.00 0.58
N GLU A 111 8.40 19.87 0.00
CA GLU A 111 8.69 20.39 -1.36
C GLU A 111 8.17 19.46 -2.47
N THR A 112 7.76 18.23 -2.14
CA THR A 112 7.34 17.19 -3.10
C THR A 112 5.83 16.99 -3.14
N ILE A 113 5.10 17.37 -2.09
CA ILE A 113 3.67 17.11 -1.93
C ILE A 113 2.93 18.42 -1.68
N ILE A 114 1.89 18.67 -2.46
CA ILE A 114 1.02 19.85 -2.33
C ILE A 114 0.07 19.66 -1.13
N ASP A 115 -0.16 20.74 -0.36
CA ASP A 115 -1.17 20.87 0.70
C ASP A 115 -0.97 19.96 1.94
N MET A 116 0.04 20.31 2.75
CA MET A 116 0.57 19.46 3.83
C MET A 116 0.14 19.87 5.25
N GLU A 117 -0.56 20.99 5.44
CA GLU A 117 -0.94 21.44 6.77
C GLU A 117 -1.84 20.40 7.47
N ASN A 118 -1.37 19.88 8.61
CA ASN A 118 -2.04 18.86 9.43
C ASN A 118 -2.26 17.48 8.78
N ASN A 119 -1.60 17.18 7.66
CA ASN A 119 -1.72 15.89 6.99
C ASN A 119 -0.61 14.90 7.42
N LYS A 120 -0.83 13.62 7.12
CA LYS A 120 0.11 12.51 7.34
C LYS A 120 0.47 11.87 6.02
N VAL A 121 1.70 11.35 5.95
CA VAL A 121 2.24 10.69 4.77
C VAL A 121 2.59 9.25 5.10
N CYS A 122 2.32 8.37 4.14
CA CYS A 122 2.81 7.01 4.12
C CYS A 122 3.48 6.77 2.78
N PHE A 123 4.59 6.04 2.75
CA PHE A 123 5.22 5.63 1.51
C PHE A 123 5.45 4.12 1.47
N CYS A 124 5.50 3.61 0.25
CA CYS A 124 5.89 2.24 -0.03
C CYS A 124 6.71 2.19 -1.32
N GLN A 125 7.54 1.16 -1.43
CA GLN A 125 8.28 0.86 -2.65
C GLN A 125 7.51 -0.18 -3.46
N VAL A 126 7.43 -0.01 -4.78
CA VAL A 126 6.90 -0.98 -5.72
C VAL A 126 8.02 -1.43 -6.66
N LYS A 127 8.31 -2.73 -6.67
CA LYS A 127 9.48 -3.31 -7.34
C LYS A 127 9.27 -3.55 -8.83
N ASN A 128 10.06 -2.88 -9.67
CA ASN A 128 10.07 -3.04 -11.13
C ASN A 128 8.70 -2.80 -11.82
N TYR A 129 8.11 -1.60 -11.64
CA TYR A 129 6.84 -1.19 -12.26
C TYR A 129 6.83 0.26 -12.80
N GLY A 130 7.98 0.95 -12.85
CA GLY A 130 8.05 2.32 -13.35
C GLY A 130 7.56 2.47 -14.80
N ASP A 131 7.76 1.43 -15.61
CA ASP A 131 7.31 1.32 -17.00
C ASP A 131 5.78 1.26 -17.16
N LYS A 132 5.06 0.81 -16.12
CA LYS A 132 3.59 0.84 -16.12
C LYS A 132 3.02 2.19 -15.68
N LEU A 133 3.87 3.08 -15.18
CA LEU A 133 3.44 4.36 -14.63
C LEU A 133 3.49 5.42 -15.72
N THR A 134 2.36 6.07 -15.98
CA THR A 134 2.25 7.10 -17.01
C THR A 134 2.58 8.48 -16.44
N ASN A 135 1.60 9.17 -15.87
CA ASN A 135 1.75 10.51 -15.27
C ASN A 135 1.33 10.54 -13.79
N GLY A 136 1.02 9.38 -13.19
CA GLY A 136 0.61 9.27 -11.79
C GLY A 136 -0.84 9.70 -11.48
N ILE A 137 -1.63 10.14 -12.48
CA ILE A 137 -3.02 10.58 -12.25
C ILE A 137 -3.89 9.41 -11.79
N GLU A 138 -3.75 8.24 -12.41
CA GLU A 138 -4.51 7.04 -12.00
C GLU A 138 -4.22 6.66 -10.54
N GLN A 139 -2.95 6.72 -10.12
CA GLN A 139 -2.52 6.44 -8.75
C GLN A 139 -3.10 7.46 -7.78
N ARG A 140 -3.11 8.75 -8.13
CA ARG A 140 -3.71 9.81 -7.31
C ARG A 140 -5.21 9.61 -7.14
N ASP A 141 -5.93 9.36 -8.22
CA ASP A 141 -7.38 9.19 -8.20
C ASP A 141 -7.78 7.91 -7.45
N ALA A 142 -7.00 6.83 -7.60
CA ALA A 142 -7.15 5.62 -6.80
C ALA A 142 -6.91 5.86 -5.30
N ALA A 143 -5.92 6.68 -4.93
CA ALA A 143 -5.70 7.07 -3.54
C ALA A 143 -6.88 7.86 -2.95
N ILE A 144 -7.45 8.79 -3.73
CA ILE A 144 -8.63 9.58 -3.31
C ILE A 144 -9.85 8.67 -3.13
N LYS A 145 -10.06 7.68 -4.02
CA LYS A 145 -11.19 6.73 -3.97
C LYS A 145 -11.32 6.00 -2.63
N VAL A 146 -10.20 5.77 -1.93
CA VAL A 146 -10.17 5.07 -0.62
C VAL A 146 -10.10 6.03 0.58
N GLY A 147 -10.43 7.31 0.36
CA GLY A 147 -10.49 8.33 1.41
C GLY A 147 -9.15 8.96 1.77
N GLY A 148 -8.13 8.76 0.93
CA GLY A 148 -6.90 9.54 0.94
C GLY A 148 -7.10 10.95 0.35
N LEU A 149 -6.06 11.78 0.44
CA LEU A 149 -6.04 13.11 -0.17
C LEU A 149 -5.33 13.11 -1.54
N GLY A 150 -4.62 12.04 -1.85
CA GLY A 150 -3.89 11.87 -3.11
C GLY A 150 -2.71 10.92 -2.95
N ALA A 151 -2.00 10.70 -4.04
CA ALA A 151 -0.72 10.02 -4.06
C ALA A 151 0.21 10.67 -5.08
N THR A 152 1.49 10.70 -4.74
CA THR A 152 2.59 11.10 -5.63
C THR A 152 3.44 9.87 -5.91
N CYS A 153 3.85 9.69 -7.15
CA CYS A 153 4.70 8.57 -7.55
C CYS A 153 6.03 9.11 -8.06
N LEU A 154 7.12 8.44 -7.72
CA LEU A 154 8.47 8.75 -8.17
C LEU A 154 9.09 7.48 -8.73
N VAL A 155 9.73 7.55 -9.89
CA VAL A 155 10.41 6.41 -10.51
C VAL A 155 11.91 6.53 -10.31
N TYR A 156 12.59 5.43 -9.97
CA TYR A 156 14.04 5.38 -9.91
C TYR A 156 14.62 4.99 -11.27
N ASP A 157 15.38 5.89 -11.89
CA ASP A 157 15.98 5.68 -13.22
C ASP A 157 17.33 4.93 -13.18
N GLY A 158 17.75 4.49 -11.98
CA GLY A 158 19.06 3.89 -11.72
C GLY A 158 20.11 4.86 -11.20
N LYS A 159 19.82 6.17 -11.17
CA LYS A 159 20.69 7.21 -10.59
C LYS A 159 19.93 8.04 -9.56
N GLN A 160 18.74 8.50 -9.89
CA GLN A 160 17.95 9.45 -9.10
C GLN A 160 16.45 9.11 -9.12
N LEU A 161 15.67 9.75 -8.25
CA LEU A 161 14.21 9.69 -8.30
C LEU A 161 13.70 10.82 -9.20
N VAL A 162 12.79 10.47 -10.11
CA VAL A 162 12.16 11.40 -11.03
C VAL A 162 10.64 11.32 -10.92
N PHE A 163 9.99 12.46 -11.10
CA PHE A 163 8.55 12.49 -11.33
C PHE A 163 8.24 11.81 -12.66
N PRO A 164 7.13 11.05 -12.74
CA PRO A 164 6.68 10.47 -13.98
C PRO A 164 6.28 11.58 -14.93
N SER A 165 7.06 11.75 -16.00
CA SER A 165 6.76 12.72 -17.03
C SER A 165 5.53 12.24 -17.79
N GLY A 166 4.38 12.89 -17.56
CA GLY A 166 3.40 12.99 -18.64
C GLY A 166 4.13 13.59 -19.85
N TYR A 167 3.83 13.13 -21.05
CA TYR A 167 4.32 13.69 -22.31
C TYR A 167 3.95 15.19 -22.44
N ASP A 168 4.64 16.07 -21.73
CA ASP A 168 4.63 17.50 -21.98
C ASP A 168 6.05 17.88 -22.39
N VAL A 169 6.24 17.92 -23.71
CA VAL A 169 7.52 18.12 -24.41
C VAL A 169 8.19 19.45 -24.04
N ASN A 170 7.53 20.29 -23.24
CA ASN A 170 7.95 21.62 -22.82
C ASN A 170 8.39 21.73 -21.36
N THR A 171 8.32 20.67 -20.54
CA THR A 171 8.95 20.70 -19.20
C THR A 171 10.41 20.28 -19.32
N GLU A 172 11.31 21.20 -19.00
CA GLU A 172 12.74 20.93 -18.98
C GLU A 172 13.01 19.73 -18.06
N ARG A 173 13.80 18.75 -18.53
CA ARG A 173 14.10 17.51 -17.79
C ARG A 173 14.63 17.74 -16.37
N ALA A 174 15.10 18.94 -16.05
CA ALA A 174 15.57 19.34 -14.73
C ALA A 174 14.43 19.44 -13.69
N ASP A 175 13.23 19.88 -14.09
CA ASP A 175 12.08 20.06 -13.19
C ASP A 175 11.40 18.72 -12.81
N SER A 176 11.74 17.65 -13.53
CA SER A 176 11.26 16.30 -13.21
C SER A 176 12.11 15.60 -12.14
N ILE A 177 13.26 16.17 -11.75
CA ILE A 177 14.18 15.53 -10.80
C ILE A 177 13.81 15.92 -9.38
N VAL A 178 13.73 14.92 -8.51
CA VAL A 178 13.46 15.15 -7.08
C VAL A 178 14.69 15.75 -6.39
N ASN A 179 14.46 16.70 -5.48
CA ASN A 179 15.51 17.32 -4.67
C ASN A 179 16.41 16.25 -3.99
N GLU A 180 17.73 16.47 -3.98
CA GLU A 180 18.72 15.59 -3.38
C GLU A 180 18.41 15.20 -1.92
N LYS A 181 17.83 16.12 -1.13
CA LYS A 181 17.40 15.85 0.26
C LYS A 181 16.35 14.74 0.31
N VAL A 182 15.34 14.80 -0.56
CA VAL A 182 14.25 13.81 -0.64
C VAL A 182 14.78 12.49 -1.21
N TYR A 183 15.65 12.53 -2.21
CA TYR A 183 16.32 11.34 -2.73
C TYR A 183 17.14 10.63 -1.63
N LYS A 184 17.97 11.35 -0.88
CA LYS A 184 18.76 10.80 0.24
C LYS A 184 17.87 10.23 1.33
N TYR A 185 16.75 10.88 1.63
CA TYR A 185 15.76 10.39 2.59
C TYR A 185 15.20 9.02 2.16
N PHE A 186 14.63 8.91 0.96
CA PHE A 186 14.06 7.63 0.52
C PHE A 186 15.12 6.54 0.40
N LYS A 187 16.30 6.86 -0.15
CA LYS A 187 17.41 5.90 -0.21
C LYS A 187 17.81 5.40 1.18
N GLY A 188 17.90 6.31 2.16
CA GLY A 188 18.23 5.98 3.54
C GLY A 188 17.17 5.10 4.21
N GLU A 189 15.89 5.48 4.10
CA GLU A 189 14.79 4.70 4.69
C GLU A 189 14.63 3.32 4.05
N ILE A 190 14.74 3.23 2.72
CA ILE A 190 14.66 1.95 1.99
C ILE A 190 15.79 1.01 2.42
N ASN A 191 17.02 1.51 2.55
CA ASN A 191 18.16 0.72 3.00
C ASN A 191 18.00 0.23 4.45
N LYS A 192 17.41 1.03 5.35
CA LYS A 192 17.11 0.63 6.74
C LYS A 192 16.07 -0.49 6.83
N LEU A 193 15.27 -0.67 5.78
CA LEU A 193 14.21 -1.67 5.70
C LEU A 193 14.66 -2.92 4.93
N ASP A 194 15.99 -3.14 4.83
CA ASP A 194 16.62 -4.26 4.13
C ASP A 194 16.19 -4.40 2.67
N SER A 195 15.80 -3.28 2.04
CA SER A 195 15.50 -3.18 0.62
C SER A 195 16.52 -2.26 -0.06
N LYS A 196 16.49 -2.21 -1.39
CA LYS A 196 17.33 -1.35 -2.23
C LYS A 196 16.49 -0.72 -3.31
N LEU A 197 16.81 0.50 -3.73
CA LEU A 197 16.28 1.08 -4.95
C LEU A 197 17.00 0.48 -6.16
N GLU A 198 16.24 -0.14 -7.06
CA GLU A 198 16.72 -0.68 -8.33
C GLU A 198 16.06 0.04 -9.50
N PRO A 199 16.72 0.13 -10.67
CA PRO A 199 16.14 0.78 -11.83
C PRO A 199 14.72 0.23 -12.08
N ASN A 200 13.79 1.13 -12.42
CA ASN A 200 12.37 0.83 -12.62
C ASN A 200 11.56 0.57 -11.33
N ASP A 201 12.14 0.73 -10.15
CA ASP A 201 11.36 0.78 -8.91
C ASP A 201 10.58 2.09 -8.79
N VAL A 202 9.40 2.02 -8.18
CA VAL A 202 8.54 3.17 -7.91
C VAL A 202 8.47 3.42 -6.41
N VAL A 203 8.66 4.66 -5.98
CA VAL A 203 8.31 5.12 -4.63
C VAL A 203 6.96 5.80 -4.70
N ILE A 204 5.97 5.24 -4.00
CA ILE A 204 4.62 5.80 -3.94
C ILE A 204 4.42 6.43 -2.58
N ILE A 205 3.94 7.66 -2.59
CA ILE A 205 3.76 8.50 -1.42
C ILE A 205 2.28 8.87 -1.32
N GLY A 206 1.57 8.26 -0.39
CA GLY A 206 0.15 8.53 -0.12
C GLY A 206 -0.03 9.60 0.95
N LEU A 207 -1.00 10.48 0.74
CA LEU A 207 -1.37 11.57 1.65
C LEU A 207 -2.74 11.29 2.30
N GLY A 208 -2.89 11.63 3.57
CA GLY A 208 -4.19 11.56 4.25
C GLY A 208 -4.25 12.36 5.54
N ALA A 209 -5.46 12.70 5.98
CA ALA A 209 -5.69 13.45 7.23
C ALA A 209 -5.22 12.71 8.51
N ASN A 210 -4.88 11.42 8.40
CA ASN A 210 -4.20 10.66 9.44
C ASN A 210 -3.39 9.53 8.80
N PHE A 211 -2.50 8.89 9.58
CA PHE A 211 -1.62 7.85 9.07
C PHE A 211 -2.37 6.68 8.41
N LYS A 212 -3.54 6.28 8.95
CA LYS A 212 -4.31 5.15 8.39
C LYS A 212 -4.87 5.47 7.01
N LYS A 213 -5.34 6.71 6.81
CA LYS A 213 -5.77 7.21 5.48
C LYS A 213 -4.60 7.31 4.51
N ALA A 214 -3.46 7.84 4.97
CA ALA A 214 -2.25 7.92 4.15
C ALA A 214 -1.76 6.52 3.72
N ARG A 215 -1.84 5.54 4.63
CA ARG A 215 -1.50 4.14 4.37
C ARG A 215 -2.44 3.51 3.34
N LEU A 216 -3.75 3.70 3.46
CA LEU A 216 -4.72 3.27 2.45
C LEU A 216 -4.44 3.91 1.09
N ALA A 217 -4.17 5.22 1.06
CA ALA A 217 -3.84 5.97 -0.15
C ALA A 217 -2.61 5.38 -0.85
N ALA A 218 -1.50 5.22 -0.12
CA ALA A 218 -0.24 4.71 -0.66
C ALA A 218 -0.39 3.29 -1.23
N VAL A 219 -1.01 2.39 -0.47
CA VAL A 219 -1.16 0.99 -0.91
C VAL A 219 -2.18 0.89 -2.05
N ASN A 220 -3.30 1.62 -2.01
CA ASN A 220 -4.25 1.54 -3.12
C ASN A 220 -3.69 2.10 -4.42
N ALA A 221 -2.89 3.17 -4.35
CA ALA A 221 -2.11 3.67 -5.49
C ALA A 221 -1.11 2.62 -6.00
N ALA A 222 -0.41 1.92 -5.11
CA ALA A 222 0.50 0.84 -5.51
C ALA A 222 -0.20 -0.30 -6.23
N LEU A 223 -1.40 -0.67 -5.78
CA LEU A 223 -2.16 -1.78 -6.34
C LEU A 223 -2.66 -1.52 -7.76
N THR A 224 -2.75 -0.26 -8.23
CA THR A 224 -3.12 0.02 -9.64
C THR A 224 -2.03 -0.37 -10.64
N LEU A 225 -0.78 -0.57 -10.18
CA LEU A 225 0.31 -1.00 -11.05
C LEU A 225 0.27 -2.51 -11.37
N PHE A 226 -0.63 -3.29 -10.76
CA PHE A 226 -0.63 -4.76 -10.84
C PHE A 226 -1.52 -5.35 -11.93
#